data_AF-A0A1F6G901-F1
#
_entry.id   AF-A0A1F6G901-F1
#
_cell.length_a   1.000
_cell.length_b   1.000
_cell.length_c   1.000
_cell.angle_alpha   90.00
_cell.angle_beta   90.00
_cell.angle_gamma   90.00
#
_symmetry.space_group_name_H-M   'P 1'
#
loop_
_entity.id
_entity.type
_entity.pdbx_description
1 polymer ?
#
loop_
_entity_poly.entity_id
_entity_poly.type
_entity_poly.pdbx_seq_one_letter_code
_entity_poly.pdbx_strand_id
1 'polypeptide(L)'
;MVLKTNRYLINGRSLERIRNICELMVIESIKKVMNEYPSFDQCSMCVEDVYALALSRIPATYAHLGSIILNKEVTDEDVESVVRFAITQVADHPKHN
;
A
#
# COMPACT_ATOMS: atom_id res chain seq x y z
N MET A 1 -16.34 -4.49 -24.82
CA MET A 1 -16.21 -4.83 -23.38
C MET A 1 -15.18 -5.94 -23.27
N VAL A 2 -13.93 -5.61 -22.92
CA VAL A 2 -12.84 -6.59 -22.92
C VAL A 2 -12.93 -7.43 -21.64
N LEU A 3 -13.40 -8.68 -21.77
CA LEU A 3 -13.33 -9.71 -20.73
C LEU A 3 -11.86 -10.09 -20.50
N LYS A 4 -11.12 -9.25 -19.79
CA LYS A 4 -9.81 -9.61 -19.24
C LYS A 4 -10.03 -9.95 -17.78
N THR A 5 -9.90 -11.22 -17.37
CA THR A 5 -9.19 -11.68 -16.14
C THR A 5 -9.50 -13.15 -15.77
N ASN A 6 -8.83 -14.09 -16.43
CA ASN A 6 -8.70 -15.48 -15.92
C ASN A 6 -7.49 -15.64 -14.97
N ARG A 7 -6.92 -14.53 -14.47
CA ARG A 7 -5.65 -14.54 -13.70
C ARG A 7 -5.84 -14.77 -12.20
N TYR A 8 -7.04 -14.52 -11.68
CA TYR A 8 -7.36 -14.61 -10.25
C TYR A 8 -8.43 -15.69 -9.95
N LEU A 9 -8.69 -16.59 -10.90
CA LEU A 9 -9.64 -17.69 -10.75
C LEU A 9 -8.91 -18.97 -10.30
N ILE A 10 -9.35 -19.56 -9.20
CA ILE A 10 -8.93 -20.89 -8.74
C ILE A 10 -10.17 -21.74 -8.54
N ASN A 11 -10.29 -22.85 -9.27
CA ASN A 11 -11.42 -23.78 -9.20
C ASN A 11 -12.80 -23.08 -9.28
N GLY A 12 -12.94 -22.12 -10.20
CA GLY A 12 -14.18 -21.36 -10.40
C GLY A 12 -14.47 -20.29 -9.35
N ARG A 13 -13.56 -20.04 -8.40
CA ARG A 13 -13.67 -18.98 -7.39
C ARG A 13 -12.74 -17.83 -7.73
N SER A 14 -13.27 -16.60 -7.74
CA SER A 14 -12.48 -15.38 -7.97
C SER A 14 -11.86 -14.89 -6.66
N LEU A 15 -10.56 -14.61 -6.69
CA LEU A 15 -9.80 -14.04 -5.56
C LEU A 15 -9.70 -12.51 -5.62
N GLU A 16 -10.29 -11.85 -6.64
CA GLU A 16 -10.18 -10.40 -6.85
C GLU A 16 -10.73 -9.56 -5.70
N ARG A 17 -11.57 -10.18 -4.85
CA ARG A 17 -12.21 -9.53 -3.71
C ARG A 17 -11.43 -9.65 -2.39
N ILE A 18 -10.28 -10.34 -2.41
CA ILE A 18 -9.41 -10.48 -1.24
C ILE A 18 -8.30 -9.43 -1.36
N ARG A 19 -8.27 -8.47 -0.44
CA ARG A 19 -7.33 -7.34 -0.46
C ARG A 19 -6.69 -7.12 0.89
N ASN A 20 -5.49 -6.54 0.89
CA ASN A 20 -4.83 -6.15 2.12
C ASN A 20 -5.51 -4.86 2.63
N ILE A 21 -5.97 -4.88 3.87
CA ILE A 21 -6.75 -3.80 4.47
C ILE A 21 -5.84 -2.60 4.76
N CYS A 22 -4.55 -2.85 5.00
CA CYS A 22 -3.57 -1.83 5.29
C CYS A 22 -3.26 -0.98 4.06
N GLU A 23 -3.66 -1.40 2.86
CA GLU A 23 -3.50 -0.61 1.63
C GLU A 23 -4.10 0.79 1.78
N LEU A 24 -5.32 0.89 2.34
CA LEU A 24 -5.97 2.18 2.54
C LEU A 24 -5.29 3.02 3.61
N MET A 25 -4.84 2.41 4.70
CA MET A 25 -4.09 3.13 5.75
C MET A 25 -2.79 3.71 5.20
N VAL A 26 -2.06 2.93 4.40
CA VAL A 26 -0.81 3.37 3.76
C VAL A 26 -1.09 4.51 2.79
N ILE A 27 -2.15 4.41 1.97
CA ILE A 27 -2.52 5.49 1.03
C ILE A 27 -2.82 6.80 1.77
N GLU A 28 -3.64 6.75 2.82
CA GLU A 28 -3.99 7.95 3.59
C GLU A 28 -2.77 8.52 4.33
N SER A 29 -1.90 7.67 4.85
CA SER A 29 -0.65 8.09 5.48
C SER A 29 0.32 8.74 4.49
N ILE A 30 0.51 8.18 3.29
CA ILE A 30 1.34 8.79 2.23
C ILE A 30 0.82 10.19 1.90
N LYS A 31 -0.49 10.34 1.64
CA LYS A 31 -1.10 11.65 1.35
C LYS A 31 -0.86 12.67 2.46
N LYS A 32 -0.92 12.22 3.71
CA LYS A 32 -0.72 13.06 4.89
C LYS A 32 0.72 13.59 4.96
N VAL A 33 1.71 12.73 4.79
CA VAL A 33 3.11 13.06 5.14
C VAL A 33 4.00 13.39 3.94
N MET A 34 3.62 13.05 2.70
CA MET A 34 4.50 13.23 1.52
C MET A 34 4.93 14.68 1.26
N ASN A 35 4.13 15.67 1.66
CA ASN A 35 4.44 17.08 1.50
C ASN A 35 5.42 17.61 2.55
N GLU A 36 5.73 16.82 3.58
CA GLU A 36 6.72 17.16 4.60
C GLU A 36 8.17 16.89 4.13
N TYR A 37 8.34 16.27 2.96
CA TYR A 37 9.63 15.85 2.40
C TYR A 37 9.91 16.56 1.07
N PRO A 38 10.54 17.75 1.07
CA PRO A 38 10.83 18.51 -0.15
C PRO A 38 11.76 17.79 -1.14
N SER A 39 12.57 16.84 -0.66
CA SER A 39 13.47 16.00 -1.47
C SER A 39 12.78 14.82 -2.13
N PHE A 40 11.51 14.56 -1.81
CA PHE A 40 10.74 13.50 -2.43
C PHE A 40 10.09 14.01 -3.71
N ASP A 41 10.46 13.46 -4.87
CA ASP A 41 10.02 13.96 -6.18
C ASP A 41 8.53 13.76 -6.49
N GLN A 42 7.80 12.98 -5.68
CA GLN A 42 6.36 12.72 -5.81
C GLN A 42 5.89 12.21 -7.20
N CYS A 43 6.80 11.78 -8.08
CA CYS A 43 6.43 11.20 -9.36
C CYS A 43 5.71 9.85 -9.17
N SER A 44 4.98 9.39 -10.18
CA SER A 44 4.18 8.15 -10.07
C SER A 44 5.00 6.95 -9.62
N MET A 45 6.20 6.74 -10.18
CA MET A 45 7.08 5.64 -9.80
C MET A 45 7.56 5.75 -8.34
N CYS A 46 7.93 6.94 -7.88
CA CYS A 46 8.35 7.14 -6.50
C CYS A 46 7.21 6.90 -5.51
N VAL A 47 5.99 7.34 -5.84
CA VAL A 47 4.79 7.07 -5.02
C VAL A 47 4.47 5.57 -4.98
N GLU A 48 4.56 4.89 -6.12
CA GLU A 48 4.37 3.44 -6.21
C GLU A 48 5.44 2.66 -5.43
N ASP A 49 6.72 3.08 -5.50
CA ASP A 49 7.82 2.50 -4.74
C ASP A 49 7.62 2.69 -3.23
N VAL A 50 7.20 3.88 -2.78
CA VAL A 50 6.87 4.14 -1.37
C VAL A 50 5.73 3.24 -0.91
N TYR A 51 4.67 3.15 -1.70
CA TYR A 51 3.51 2.30 -1.40
C TYR A 51 3.90 0.82 -1.26
N ALA A 52 4.67 0.29 -2.22
CA ALA A 52 5.14 -1.09 -2.20
C ALA A 52 6.07 -1.35 -1.01
N LEU A 53 6.99 -0.42 -0.75
CA LEU A 53 7.96 -0.53 0.34
C LEU A 53 7.30 -0.49 1.70
N ALA A 54 6.33 0.41 1.91
CA ALA A 54 5.58 0.50 3.15
C ALA A 54 4.77 -0.78 3.42
N LEU A 55 4.04 -1.28 2.42
CA LEU A 55 3.26 -2.53 2.55
C LEU A 55 4.13 -3.75 2.82
N SER A 56 5.35 -3.79 2.29
CA SER A 56 6.29 -4.89 2.56
C SER A 56 6.76 -4.96 4.03
N ARG A 57 6.56 -3.87 4.79
CA ARG A 57 7.07 -3.70 6.17
C ARG A 57 5.99 -3.71 7.25
N ILE A 58 4.73 -3.78 6.85
CA ILE A 58 3.59 -3.87 7.76
C ILE A 58 3.06 -5.31 7.70
N PRO A 59 2.65 -5.91 8.84
CA PRO A 59 1.96 -7.20 8.83
C PRO A 59 0.74 -7.16 7.89
N ALA A 60 0.77 -7.97 6.84
CA ALA A 60 -0.29 -7.98 5.86
C ALA A 60 -1.55 -8.62 6.44
N THR A 61 -2.66 -7.87 6.44
CA THR A 61 -3.95 -8.37 6.90
C THR A 61 -4.94 -8.40 5.74
N TYR A 62 -5.28 -9.59 5.27
CA TYR A 62 -6.17 -9.78 4.12
C TYR A 62 -7.60 -10.05 4.57
N ALA A 63 -8.54 -9.35 3.93
CA ALA A 63 -9.96 -9.49 4.19
C ALA A 63 -10.74 -9.64 2.89
N HIS A 64 -11.92 -10.24 2.97
CA HIS A 64 -12.88 -10.22 1.87
C HIS A 64 -13.60 -8.87 1.87
N LEU A 65 -13.81 -8.28 0.70
CA LEU A 65 -14.69 -7.12 0.56
C LEU A 65 -16.04 -7.37 1.25
N GLY A 66 -16.31 -6.65 2.34
CA GLY A 66 -17.53 -6.75 3.15
C GLY A 66 -17.39 -7.54 4.47
N SER A 67 -16.24 -8.13 4.79
CA SER A 67 -16.03 -8.77 6.09
C SER A 67 -15.69 -7.76 7.19
N ILE A 68 -16.24 -7.97 8.40
CA ILE A 68 -15.95 -7.16 9.59
C ILE A 68 -14.62 -7.62 10.19
N ILE A 69 -13.71 -6.68 10.43
CA ILE A 69 -12.40 -6.93 11.03
C ILE A 69 -12.49 -6.54 12.50
N LEU A 70 -12.42 -7.53 13.39
CA LEU A 70 -12.65 -7.32 14.82
C LEU A 70 -11.40 -6.88 15.57
N ASN A 71 -10.21 -7.28 15.11
CA ASN A 71 -8.93 -6.93 15.73
C ASN A 71 -7.99 -6.35 14.68
N LYS A 72 -7.75 -5.05 14.74
CA LYS A 72 -6.75 -4.38 13.91
C LYS A 72 -5.42 -4.41 14.67
N GLU A 73 -4.50 -5.28 14.26
CA GLU A 73 -3.18 -5.41 14.90
C GLU A 73 -2.25 -4.22 14.59
N VAL A 74 -2.54 -3.48 13.52
CA VAL A 74 -1.70 -2.37 13.04
C VAL A 74 -2.40 -1.04 13.32
N THR A 75 -1.74 -0.15 14.06
CA THR A 75 -2.26 1.20 14.35
C THR A 75 -1.96 2.18 13.22
N ASP A 76 -2.63 3.33 13.22
CA ASP A 76 -2.36 4.37 12.22
C ASP A 76 -0.97 4.99 12.44
N GLU A 77 -0.52 5.07 13.70
CA GLU A 77 0.82 5.51 14.09
C GLU A 77 1.92 4.57 13.57
N ASP A 78 1.71 3.25 13.66
CA ASP A 78 2.66 2.26 13.12
C ASP A 78 2.82 2.42 11.60
N VAL A 79 1.70 2.60 10.89
CA VAL A 79 1.71 2.82 9.45
C VAL A 79 2.41 4.11 9.09
N GLU A 80 2.14 5.20 9.83
CA GLU A 80 2.78 6.49 9.59
C GLU A 80 4.30 6.41 9.74
N SER A 81 4.79 5.77 10.80
CA SER A 81 6.22 5.55 11.02
C SER A 81 6.87 4.82 9.85
N VAL A 82 6.23 3.74 9.37
CA VAL A 82 6.71 2.95 8.23
C VAL A 82 6.69 3.75 6.91
N VAL A 83 5.65 4.55 6.69
CA VAL A 83 5.52 5.38 5.47
C VAL A 83 6.59 6.47 5.44
N ARG A 84 6.82 7.16 6.57
CA ARG A 84 7.89 8.16 6.70
C ARG A 84 9.27 7.56 6.38
N PHE A 85 9.52 6.35 6.88
CA PHE A 85 10.73 5.61 6.55
C PHE A 85 10.81 5.27 5.05
N ALA A 86 9.71 4.79 4.45
CA ALA A 86 9.67 4.46 3.03
C ALA A 86 9.92 5.68 2.14
N ILE A 87 9.34 6.84 2.46
CA ILE A 87 9.57 8.11 1.73
C ILE A 87 11.04 8.51 1.81
N THR A 88 11.64 8.46 3.00
CA THR A 88 13.06 8.78 3.18
C THR A 88 13.94 7.88 2.31
N GLN A 89 13.70 6.57 2.36
CA GLN A 89 14.47 5.60 1.55
C GLN A 89 14.34 5.81 0.04
N VAL A 90 13.14 6.13 -0.45
CA VAL A 90 12.91 6.36 -1.89
C VAL A 90 13.47 7.71 -2.33
N ALA A 91 13.40 8.74 -1.48
CA ALA A 91 14.00 10.04 -1.75
C ALA A 91 15.54 9.97 -1.83
N ASP A 92 16.17 9.15 -0.97
CA ASP A 92 17.63 8.97 -0.96
C ASP A 92 18.14 8.12 -2.16
N HIS A 93 17.31 7.19 -2.64
CA HIS A 93 17.66 6.26 -3.72
C HIS A 93 16.54 6.13 -4.76
N PRO A 94 16.23 7.20 -5.50
CA PRO A 94 15.09 7.19 -6.40
C PRO A 94 15.44 6.38 -7.66
N LYS A 95 14.53 5.48 -8.07
CA LYS A 95 14.71 4.59 -9.22
C LYS A 95 14.21 5.16 -10.55
N HIS A 96 13.60 6.34 -10.52
CA HIS A 96 13.04 7.02 -11.68
C HIS A 96 14.11 7.75 -12.53
N ASN A 97 15.18 7.05 -12.90
CA ASN A 97 16.23 7.56 -13.79
C ASN A 97 16.38 6.65 -15.01
#